data_AF-A0A914D1S1-F1
#
_entry.id   AF-A0A914D1S1-F1
#
_cell.length_a   1.000
_cell.length_b   1.000
_cell.length_c   1.000
_cell.angle_alpha   90.00
_cell.angle_beta   90.00
_cell.angle_gamma   90.00
#
_symmetry.space_group_name_H-M   'P 1'
#
loop_
_entity.id
_entity.type
_entity.pdbx_description
1 polymer ?
#
loop_
_entity_poly.entity_id
_entity_poly.type
_entity_poly.pdbx_seq_one_letter_code
_entity_poly.pdbx_strand_id
1 'polypeptide(L)'
;MIQLSRRFHLSRSISRKFRFLICLILLIILTKLYYEYVPQWEYDESHPELISTGDPDKVAIDKMCSPTSGSCYSVIDLFDKSGRVRRAIYTHGFEKDFESMVALISPKGLPAKESDTRIWEVDHREILSQYVAAMILEPLMLTAIGIEHERDESTNLLVIGLGGGSLDMFFHKQKPKMNITVIEIDTLVNNLAHRWFGIEENEHRRTIIADGVEFMYKASIEGNSRRLSKVGCFDTPPRNDKIEIPRGNIFDHLSLMHGYFRFSLQYIDPFPESGSGKH
;
A
#
# COMPACT_ATOMS: atom_id res chain seq x y z
N MET A 1 48.76 43.23 37.12
CA MET A 1 48.67 41.99 36.32
C MET A 1 47.19 41.67 36.16
N ILE A 2 46.66 41.86 34.96
CA ILE A 2 45.24 41.73 34.62
C ILE A 2 44.96 40.25 34.36
N GLN A 3 43.96 39.65 35.01
CA GLN A 3 43.38 38.38 34.56
C GLN A 3 41.87 38.53 34.35
N LEU A 4 41.51 38.71 33.08
CA LEU A 4 40.16 38.52 32.56
C LEU A 4 39.84 37.03 32.54
N SER A 5 38.78 36.60 33.23
CA SER A 5 38.04 35.40 32.84
C SER A 5 36.58 35.79 32.59
N ARG A 6 36.27 36.03 31.31
CA ARG A 6 34.90 36.22 30.82
C ARG A 6 34.18 34.88 30.92
N ARG A 7 33.12 34.81 31.74
CA ARG A 7 32.10 33.75 31.67
C ARG A 7 31.41 33.84 30.31
N PHE A 8 31.61 32.84 29.45
CA PHE A 8 30.85 32.66 28.23
C PHE A 8 29.43 32.22 28.59
N HIS A 9 28.50 33.17 28.59
CA HIS A 9 27.07 32.88 28.63
C HIS A 9 26.65 32.42 27.23
N LEU A 10 26.47 31.11 27.03
CA LEU A 10 25.88 30.58 25.79
C LEU A 10 24.39 30.98 25.76
N SER A 11 24.08 32.00 24.95
CA SER A 11 22.71 32.46 24.71
C SER A 11 21.90 31.39 23.98
N ARG A 12 21.01 30.70 24.70
CA ARG A 12 19.89 29.94 24.12
C ARG A 12 18.81 30.91 23.66
N SER A 13 19.02 31.56 22.52
CA SER A 13 17.91 32.15 21.76
C SER A 13 18.24 32.14 20.28
N ILE A 14 18.20 30.94 19.70
CA ILE A 14 18.13 30.80 18.26
C ILE A 14 16.76 31.35 17.84
N SER A 15 16.76 32.47 17.12
CA SER A 15 15.55 33.15 16.67
C SER A 15 14.65 32.20 15.86
N ARG A 16 13.32 32.36 15.94
CA ARG A 16 12.36 31.53 15.18
C ARG A 16 12.68 31.50 13.68
N LYS A 17 13.20 32.62 13.14
CA LYS A 17 13.66 32.74 11.74
C LYS A 17 14.85 31.83 11.42
N PHE A 18 15.81 31.70 12.34
CA PHE A 18 16.98 30.84 12.15
C PHE A 18 16.61 29.35 12.24
N ARG A 19 15.68 28.97 13.12
CA ARG A 19 15.14 27.59 13.14
C ARG A 19 14.43 27.25 11.84
N PHE A 20 13.60 28.17 11.34
CA PHE A 20 12.91 27.99 10.05
C PHE A 20 13.90 27.84 8.90
N LEU A 21 14.96 28.65 8.88
CA LEU A 21 16.03 28.57 7.87
C LEU A 21 16.77 27.22 7.93
N ILE A 22 17.08 26.72 9.13
CA ILE A 22 17.69 25.39 9.29
C ILE A 22 16.75 24.29 8.78
N CYS A 23 15.47 24.32 9.15
CA CYS A 23 14.50 23.33 8.68
C CYS A 23 14.35 23.36 7.15
N LEU A 24 14.34 24.56 6.54
CA LEU A 24 14.27 24.71 5.09
C LEU A 24 15.53 24.15 4.41
N ILE A 25 16.73 24.44 4.96
CA ILE A 25 17.99 23.90 4.45
C ILE A 25 18.01 22.38 4.57
N LEU A 26 17.58 21.82 5.71
CA LEU A 26 17.49 20.37 5.91
C LEU A 26 16.50 19.73 4.94
N LEU A 27 15.35 20.36 4.69
CA LEU A 27 14.38 19.87 3.70
C LEU A 27 15.01 19.84 2.31
N ILE A 28 15.70 20.91 1.89
CA ILE A 28 16.38 20.98 0.58
C ILE A 28 17.47 19.90 0.48
N ILE A 29 18.26 19.70 1.54
CA ILE A 29 19.31 18.67 1.57
C ILE A 29 18.67 17.27 1.47
N LEU A 30 17.59 17.01 2.22
CA LEU A 30 16.87 15.74 2.16
C LEU A 30 16.26 15.50 0.78
N THR A 31 15.70 16.54 0.14
CA THR A 31 15.18 16.44 -1.23
C THR A 31 16.30 16.17 -2.23
N LYS A 32 17.46 16.83 -2.11
CA LYS A 32 18.61 16.55 -2.97
C LYS A 32 19.15 15.15 -2.78
N LEU A 33 19.34 14.72 -1.52
CA LEU A 33 19.75 13.36 -1.20
C LEU A 33 18.73 12.35 -1.73
N TYR A 34 17.44 12.64 -1.63
CA TYR A 34 16.40 11.82 -2.23
C TYR A 34 16.57 11.70 -3.74
N TYR A 35 16.74 12.80 -4.48
CA TYR A 35 16.95 12.75 -5.94
C TYR A 35 18.29 12.14 -6.36
N GLU A 36 19.31 12.19 -5.52
CA GLU A 36 20.65 11.68 -5.82
C GLU A 36 20.82 10.19 -5.44
N TYR A 37 20.13 9.73 -4.38
CA TYR A 37 20.22 8.34 -3.89
C TYR A 37 19.04 7.45 -4.25
N VAL A 38 17.86 8.00 -4.54
CA VAL A 38 16.79 7.19 -5.11
C VAL A 38 17.10 7.06 -6.60
N PRO A 39 17.43 5.84 -7.08
CA PRO A 39 17.63 5.65 -8.50
C PRO A 39 16.35 6.11 -9.19
N GLN A 40 16.47 7.01 -10.18
CA GLN A 40 15.48 7.03 -11.23
C GLN A 40 15.54 5.63 -11.84
N TRP A 41 14.60 4.78 -11.45
CA TRP A 41 14.33 3.57 -12.19
C TRP A 41 13.93 4.08 -13.56
N GLU A 42 14.86 3.95 -14.49
CA GLU A 42 14.63 4.16 -15.91
C GLU A 42 13.45 3.26 -16.25
N TYR A 43 12.28 3.89 -16.40
CA TYR A 43 11.06 3.25 -16.83
C TYR A 43 11.35 2.79 -18.25
N ASP A 44 11.72 1.53 -18.39
CA ASP A 44 11.97 0.95 -19.70
C ASP A 44 10.65 1.06 -20.49
N GLU A 45 10.62 1.99 -21.44
CA GLU A 45 9.50 2.22 -22.36
C GLU A 45 9.31 1.04 -23.35
N SER A 46 10.07 -0.04 -23.19
CA SER A 46 9.83 -1.29 -23.91
C SER A 46 8.42 -1.77 -23.59
N HIS A 47 7.56 -1.70 -24.60
CA HIS A 47 6.20 -2.19 -24.53
C HIS A 47 6.32 -3.69 -24.25
N PRO A 48 5.77 -4.22 -23.15
CA PRO A 48 5.66 -5.66 -23.00
C PRO A 48 4.49 -6.08 -23.88
N GLU A 49 4.70 -6.05 -25.20
CA GLU A 49 3.86 -6.80 -26.13
C GLU A 49 3.80 -8.22 -25.57
N LEU A 50 2.61 -8.60 -25.09
CA LEU A 50 2.14 -9.97 -24.93
C LEU A 50 3.22 -11.03 -25.14
N ILE A 51 3.89 -11.43 -24.06
CA ILE A 51 4.62 -12.70 -23.93
C ILE A 51 5.38 -13.06 -25.23
N SER A 52 6.39 -12.27 -25.59
CA SER A 52 7.48 -12.87 -26.34
C SER A 52 8.19 -13.81 -25.36
N THR A 53 8.16 -15.10 -25.66
CA THR A 53 8.91 -16.20 -25.08
C THR A 53 10.43 -16.03 -25.25
N GLY A 54 10.95 -14.81 -25.05
CA GLY A 54 12.29 -14.39 -25.45
C GLY A 54 13.00 -13.46 -24.46
N ASP A 55 12.32 -12.92 -23.43
CA ASP A 55 13.00 -12.26 -22.31
C ASP A 55 13.45 -13.34 -21.30
N PRO A 56 14.75 -13.65 -21.18
CA PRO A 56 15.25 -14.71 -20.30
C PRO A 56 15.09 -14.38 -18.81
N ASP A 57 14.63 -13.18 -18.48
CA ASP A 57 14.42 -12.70 -17.12
C ASP A 57 12.93 -12.59 -16.76
N LYS A 58 12.01 -13.03 -17.65
CA LYS A 58 10.56 -13.10 -17.38
C LYS A 58 9.99 -14.48 -17.68
N VAL A 59 9.22 -15.01 -16.74
CA VAL A 59 8.53 -16.31 -16.89
C VAL A 59 7.05 -16.13 -16.61
N ALA A 60 6.22 -16.37 -17.62
CA ALA A 60 4.77 -16.37 -17.45
C ALA A 60 4.32 -17.63 -16.68
N ILE A 61 3.59 -17.43 -15.59
CA ILE A 61 3.13 -18.49 -14.68
C ILE A 61 1.68 -18.89 -14.98
N ASP A 62 0.81 -17.90 -15.16
CA ASP A 62 -0.62 -18.12 -15.39
C ASP A 62 -1.19 -16.96 -16.20
N LYS A 63 -2.26 -17.24 -16.96
CA LYS A 63 -3.03 -16.23 -17.68
C LYS A 63 -4.49 -16.62 -17.67
N MET A 64 -5.33 -15.76 -17.11
CA MET A 64 -6.75 -16.03 -16.94
C MET A 64 -7.56 -14.76 -17.23
N CYS A 65 -8.79 -14.91 -17.70
CA CYS A 65 -9.68 -13.78 -17.96
C CYS A 65 -10.92 -13.87 -17.07
N SER A 66 -11.27 -12.76 -16.44
CA SER A 66 -12.41 -12.69 -15.54
C SER A 66 -13.69 -12.58 -16.34
N PRO A 67 -14.66 -13.48 -16.15
CA PRO A 67 -15.98 -13.32 -16.73
C PRO A 67 -16.75 -12.16 -16.09
N THR A 68 -16.38 -11.75 -14.87
CA THR A 68 -17.05 -10.70 -14.11
C THR A 68 -16.67 -9.31 -14.59
N SER A 69 -15.37 -9.04 -14.76
CA SER A 69 -14.88 -7.72 -15.16
C SER A 69 -14.55 -7.60 -16.65
N GLY A 70 -14.51 -8.73 -17.39
CA GLY A 70 -14.02 -8.77 -18.76
C GLY A 70 -12.51 -8.51 -18.89
N SER A 71 -11.81 -8.30 -17.77
CA SER A 71 -10.36 -8.05 -17.73
C SER A 71 -9.58 -9.36 -17.77
N CYS A 72 -8.45 -9.37 -18.45
CA CYS A 72 -7.52 -10.51 -18.44
C CYS A 72 -6.31 -10.20 -17.57
N TYR A 73 -5.86 -11.18 -16.81
CA TYR A 73 -4.76 -11.07 -15.86
C TYR A 73 -3.66 -12.07 -16.22
N SER A 74 -2.41 -11.66 -16.04
CA SER A 74 -1.24 -12.54 -16.20
C SER A 74 -0.37 -12.49 -14.95
N VAL A 75 0.05 -13.64 -14.47
CA VAL A 75 1.01 -13.77 -13.37
C VAL A 75 2.38 -14.07 -13.97
N ILE A 76 3.37 -13.25 -13.63
CA ILE A 76 4.70 -13.30 -14.23
C ILE A 76 5.75 -13.23 -13.12
N ASP A 77 6.74 -14.12 -13.21
CA ASP A 77 7.94 -14.08 -12.38
C ASP A 77 9.05 -13.33 -13.12
N LEU A 78 9.66 -12.37 -12.42
CA LEU A 78 10.72 -11.49 -12.89
C LEU A 78 12.01 -11.83 -12.15
N PHE A 79 13.05 -12.18 -12.89
CA PHE A 79 14.37 -12.53 -12.37
C PHE A 79 15.27 -11.31 -12.43
N ASP A 80 15.93 -10.97 -11.33
CA ASP A 80 16.96 -9.96 -11.35
C ASP A 80 18.37 -10.56 -11.50
N LYS A 81 19.33 -9.72 -11.87
CA LYS A 81 20.74 -10.12 -12.04
C LYS A 81 21.39 -10.63 -10.75
N SER A 82 20.79 -10.37 -9.59
CA SER A 82 21.26 -10.86 -8.29
C SER A 82 20.69 -12.25 -7.92
N GLY A 83 19.80 -12.80 -8.76
CA GLY A 83 19.14 -14.07 -8.52
C GLY A 83 17.91 -13.99 -7.61
N ARG A 84 17.41 -12.78 -7.31
CA ARG A 84 16.12 -12.60 -6.66
C ARG A 84 15.01 -12.70 -7.69
N VAL A 85 13.88 -13.22 -7.24
CA VAL A 85 12.69 -13.38 -8.08
C VAL A 85 11.54 -12.60 -7.46
N ARG A 86 10.81 -11.87 -8.30
CA ARG A 86 9.62 -11.13 -7.92
C ARG A 86 8.46 -11.65 -8.74
N ARG A 87 7.31 -11.85 -8.11
CA ARG A 87 6.08 -12.24 -8.79
C ARG A 87 5.15 -11.05 -8.90
N ALA A 88 4.67 -10.78 -10.09
CA ALA A 88 3.75 -9.69 -10.37
C ALA A 88 2.48 -10.16 -11.07
N ILE A 89 1.38 -9.49 -10.78
CA ILE A 89 0.12 -9.62 -11.51
C ILE A 89 -0.04 -8.41 -12.43
N TYR A 90 -0.35 -8.67 -13.70
CA TYR A 90 -0.56 -7.67 -14.73
C TYR A 90 -1.99 -7.76 -15.24
N THR A 91 -2.59 -6.59 -15.49
CA THR A 91 -3.86 -6.51 -16.23
C THR A 91 -3.56 -6.27 -17.71
N HIS A 92 -4.16 -7.07 -18.58
CA HIS A 92 -4.04 -6.91 -20.04
C HIS A 92 -4.59 -5.55 -20.49
N GLY A 93 -3.85 -4.87 -21.38
CA GLY A 93 -4.12 -3.48 -21.77
C GLY A 93 -3.45 -2.44 -20.86
N PHE A 94 -2.92 -2.84 -19.71
CA PHE A 94 -2.13 -2.01 -18.79
C PHE A 94 -0.77 -2.66 -18.51
N GLU A 95 -0.18 -3.28 -19.52
CA GLU A 95 0.97 -4.19 -19.34
C GLU A 95 2.25 -3.45 -18.88
N LYS A 96 2.29 -2.12 -18.97
CA LYS A 96 3.39 -1.29 -18.46
C LYS A 96 3.37 -1.13 -16.93
N ASP A 97 2.21 -1.28 -16.30
CA ASP A 97 2.04 -1.14 -14.86
C ASP A 97 1.52 -2.46 -14.27
N PHE A 98 2.27 -3.03 -13.33
CA PHE A 98 1.79 -4.19 -12.57
C PHE A 98 0.73 -3.71 -11.57
N GLU A 99 -0.29 -4.54 -11.36
CA GLU A 99 -1.32 -4.29 -10.35
C GLU A 99 -0.77 -4.53 -8.94
N SER A 100 0.04 -5.57 -8.75
CA SER A 100 0.74 -5.84 -7.49
C SER A 100 1.98 -6.69 -7.73
N MET A 101 2.95 -6.61 -6.82
CA MET A 101 4.22 -7.34 -6.89
C MET A 101 4.69 -7.76 -5.50
N VAL A 102 5.17 -9.01 -5.39
CA VAL A 102 5.70 -9.61 -4.16
C VAL A 102 7.06 -10.26 -4.41
N ALA A 103 7.89 -10.34 -3.37
CA ALA A 103 9.17 -11.06 -3.46
C ALA A 103 8.96 -12.56 -3.23
N LEU A 104 9.79 -13.39 -3.85
CA LEU A 104 9.82 -14.83 -3.60
C LEU A 104 11.09 -15.24 -2.85
N ILE A 105 10.95 -16.18 -1.92
CA ILE A 105 12.05 -16.74 -1.14
C ILE A 105 12.66 -17.91 -1.90
N SER A 106 13.88 -17.73 -2.40
CA SER A 106 14.63 -18.80 -3.06
C SER A 106 15.02 -19.91 -2.07
N PRO A 107 14.80 -21.19 -2.40
CA PRO A 107 15.33 -22.32 -1.65
C PRO A 107 16.85 -22.26 -1.54
N LYS A 108 17.39 -22.58 -0.37
CA LYS A 108 18.85 -22.55 -0.15
C LYS A 108 19.56 -23.55 -1.06
N GLY A 109 20.57 -23.07 -1.79
CA GLY A 109 21.52 -23.91 -2.51
C GLY A 109 21.12 -24.29 -3.94
N LEU A 110 20.04 -23.74 -4.49
CA LEU A 110 19.65 -23.93 -5.90
C LEU A 110 19.64 -22.58 -6.64
N PRO A 111 20.23 -22.50 -7.85
CA PRO A 111 20.10 -21.31 -8.69
C PRO A 111 18.62 -21.07 -9.04
N ALA A 112 18.19 -19.80 -8.99
CA ALA A 112 16.80 -19.43 -9.25
C ALA A 112 16.30 -19.92 -10.61
N LYS A 113 17.14 -19.84 -11.65
CA LYS A 113 16.80 -20.24 -13.03
C LYS A 113 16.67 -21.75 -13.23
N GLU A 114 17.13 -22.57 -12.28
CA GLU A 114 17.08 -24.03 -12.33
C GLU A 114 16.00 -24.61 -11.41
N SER A 115 15.33 -23.76 -10.64
CA SER A 115 14.26 -24.16 -9.73
C SER A 115 12.89 -23.77 -10.27
N ASP A 116 11.88 -24.57 -9.96
CA ASP A 116 10.49 -24.18 -10.19
C ASP A 116 10.08 -23.12 -9.16
N THR A 117 9.86 -21.88 -9.61
CA THR A 117 9.48 -20.75 -8.75
C THR A 117 8.01 -20.81 -8.31
N ARG A 118 7.19 -21.68 -8.89
CA ARG A 118 5.77 -21.84 -8.53
C ARG A 118 5.59 -22.42 -7.12
N ILE A 119 6.59 -23.13 -6.61
CA ILE A 119 6.58 -23.75 -5.29
C ILE A 119 7.32 -22.92 -4.23
N TRP A 120 7.84 -21.74 -4.60
CA TRP A 120 8.56 -20.88 -3.68
C TRP A 120 7.62 -20.16 -2.72
N GLU A 121 8.08 -19.97 -1.49
CA GLU A 121 7.35 -19.17 -0.51
C GLU A 121 7.39 -17.69 -0.90
N VAL A 122 6.33 -16.95 -0.58
CA VAL A 122 6.23 -15.51 -0.84
C VAL A 122 6.73 -14.75 0.38
N ASP A 123 7.65 -13.79 0.17
CA ASP A 123 8.11 -12.89 1.22
C ASP A 123 7.23 -11.63 1.27
N HIS A 124 6.17 -11.70 2.08
CA HIS A 124 5.29 -10.57 2.35
C HIS A 124 5.92 -9.47 3.24
N ARG A 125 7.18 -9.62 3.66
CA ARG A 125 7.87 -8.58 4.45
C ARG A 125 8.61 -7.58 3.56
N GLU A 126 8.95 -7.97 2.33
CA GLU A 126 9.60 -7.09 1.37
C GLU A 126 8.54 -6.25 0.62
N ILE A 127 8.67 -4.93 0.71
CA ILE A 127 7.82 -3.99 -0.02
C ILE A 127 8.55 -3.55 -1.28
N LEU A 128 8.02 -3.94 -2.44
CA LEU A 128 8.63 -3.69 -3.75
C LEU A 128 8.09 -2.45 -4.46
N SER A 129 6.93 -1.95 -4.04
CA SER A 129 6.28 -0.77 -4.63
C SER A 129 6.41 0.45 -3.71
N GLN A 130 6.90 1.56 -4.26
CA GLN A 130 6.96 2.84 -3.54
C GLN A 130 5.57 3.34 -3.13
N TYR A 131 4.55 3.06 -3.94
CA TYR A 131 3.16 3.38 -3.64
C TYR A 131 2.67 2.62 -2.39
N VAL A 132 2.90 1.30 -2.34
CA VAL A 132 2.57 0.47 -1.17
C VAL A 132 3.36 0.92 0.06
N ALA A 133 4.65 1.26 -0.10
CA ALA A 133 5.45 1.80 0.99
C ALA A 133 4.87 3.11 1.55
N ALA A 134 4.38 4.01 0.69
CA ALA A 134 3.72 5.24 1.12
C ALA A 134 2.41 4.95 1.88
N MET A 135 1.59 4.02 1.38
CA MET A 135 0.35 3.61 2.05
C MET A 135 0.58 2.95 3.41
N ILE A 136 1.71 2.26 3.61
CA ILE A 136 2.10 1.71 4.92
C ILE A 136 2.58 2.81 5.85
N LEU A 137 3.41 3.72 5.34
CA LEU A 137 4.04 4.76 6.15
C LEU A 137 3.05 5.79 6.67
N GLU A 138 2.07 6.19 5.85
CA GLU A 138 1.07 7.20 6.21
C GLU A 138 0.31 6.90 7.52
N PRO A 139 -0.38 5.75 7.69
CA PRO A 139 -1.12 5.44 8.92
C PRO A 139 -0.20 5.25 10.14
N LEU A 140 1.05 4.82 9.94
CA LEU A 140 2.04 4.70 11.01
C LEU A 140 2.48 6.08 11.50
N MET A 141 2.77 7.00 10.58
CA MET A 141 3.20 8.37 10.90
C MET A 141 2.09 9.20 11.52
N LEU A 142 0.84 8.99 11.07
CA LEU A 142 -0.34 9.63 11.65
C LEU A 142 -0.80 8.95 12.95
N THR A 143 -0.08 7.93 13.43
CA THR A 143 -0.40 7.15 14.64
C THR A 143 -1.77 6.47 14.62
N ALA A 144 -2.36 6.32 13.44
CA ALA A 144 -3.61 5.60 13.25
C ALA A 144 -3.42 4.09 13.46
N ILE A 145 -2.24 3.58 13.05
CA ILE A 145 -1.72 2.25 13.42
C ILE A 145 -0.53 2.45 14.37
N GLY A 146 -0.58 1.81 15.53
CA GLY A 146 0.50 1.89 16.51
C GLY A 146 1.73 1.09 16.08
N ILE A 147 2.93 1.58 16.38
CA ILE A 147 4.17 0.83 16.10
C ILE A 147 4.30 -0.37 17.07
N GLU A 148 3.83 -0.22 18.31
CA GLU A 148 3.84 -1.26 19.33
C GLU A 148 2.80 -2.35 19.06
N HIS A 149 3.14 -3.60 19.36
CA HIS A 149 2.29 -4.77 19.10
C HIS A 149 1.12 -4.91 20.10
N GLU A 150 1.19 -4.26 21.26
CA GLU A 150 0.16 -4.35 22.31
C GLU A 150 -1.20 -3.78 21.88
N ARG A 151 -1.22 -2.94 20.83
CA ARG A 151 -2.44 -2.31 20.31
C ARG A 151 -3.05 -3.06 19.11
N ASP A 152 -2.40 -4.12 18.62
CA ASP A 152 -2.77 -4.78 17.38
C ASP A 152 -4.16 -5.43 17.47
N GLU A 153 -4.50 -6.09 18.59
CA GLU A 153 -5.81 -6.75 18.81
C GLU A 153 -7.01 -5.79 18.72
N SER A 154 -6.78 -4.50 18.98
CA SER A 154 -7.82 -3.47 18.93
C SER A 154 -7.88 -2.69 17.61
N THR A 155 -6.99 -3.01 16.67
CA THR A 155 -6.85 -2.27 15.42
C THR A 155 -7.55 -3.02 14.29
N ASN A 156 -8.49 -2.34 13.62
CA ASN A 156 -9.16 -2.84 12.42
C ASN A 156 -8.64 -2.07 11.20
N LEU A 157 -8.19 -2.79 10.18
CA LEU A 157 -7.71 -2.27 8.89
C LEU A 157 -8.64 -2.73 7.77
N LEU A 158 -9.11 -1.77 6.96
CA LEU A 158 -9.87 -2.02 5.73
C LEU A 158 -8.96 -1.71 4.56
N VAL A 159 -8.80 -2.68 3.67
CA VAL A 159 -8.10 -2.50 2.40
C VAL A 159 -9.12 -2.69 1.28
N ILE A 160 -9.17 -1.78 0.32
CA ILE A 160 -10.01 -1.88 -0.87
C ILE A 160 -9.08 -2.12 -2.06
N GLY A 161 -9.23 -3.27 -2.72
CA GLY A 161 -8.28 -3.82 -3.68
C GLY A 161 -7.35 -4.83 -3.01
N LEU A 162 -7.38 -6.07 -3.46
CA LEU A 162 -6.46 -7.12 -3.00
C LEU A 162 -5.19 -7.18 -3.85
N GLY A 163 -5.35 -7.15 -5.18
CA GLY A 163 -4.25 -7.42 -6.11
C GLY A 163 -3.53 -8.73 -5.77
N GLY A 164 -2.23 -8.64 -5.50
CA GLY A 164 -1.36 -9.74 -5.05
C GLY A 164 -1.13 -9.77 -3.53
N GLY A 165 -1.82 -8.91 -2.77
CA GLY A 165 -1.77 -8.83 -1.31
C GLY A 165 -0.55 -8.14 -0.71
N SER A 166 0.17 -7.31 -1.48
CA SER A 166 1.40 -6.65 -1.03
C SER A 166 1.21 -5.77 0.21
N LEU A 167 0.05 -5.14 0.37
CA LEU A 167 -0.24 -4.21 1.46
C LEU A 167 -0.77 -4.95 2.70
N ASP A 168 -1.85 -5.70 2.55
CA ASP A 168 -2.55 -6.33 3.65
C ASP A 168 -1.73 -7.48 4.25
N MET A 169 -1.02 -8.26 3.43
CA MET A 169 -0.18 -9.35 3.94
C MET A 169 1.06 -8.84 4.63
N PHE A 170 1.61 -7.68 4.22
CA PHE A 170 2.68 -7.03 4.98
C PHE A 170 2.22 -6.74 6.40
N PHE A 171 1.08 -6.08 6.53
CA PHE A 171 0.50 -5.80 7.84
C PHE A 171 0.15 -7.09 8.60
N HIS A 172 -0.34 -8.13 7.93
CA HIS A 172 -0.61 -9.41 8.55
C HIS A 172 0.66 -10.08 9.11
N LYS A 173 1.79 -10.02 8.39
CA LYS A 173 3.07 -10.57 8.87
C LYS A 173 3.71 -9.70 9.96
N GLN A 174 3.61 -8.37 9.89
CA GLN A 174 4.18 -7.46 10.89
C GLN A 174 3.32 -7.33 12.15
N LYS A 175 2.00 -7.45 12.02
CA LYS A 175 1.00 -7.27 13.09
C LYS A 175 -0.05 -8.39 13.06
N PRO A 176 0.32 -9.64 13.43
CA PRO A 176 -0.54 -10.82 13.23
C PRO A 176 -1.88 -10.79 13.97
N LYS A 177 -2.01 -9.93 14.98
CA LYS A 177 -3.23 -9.75 15.79
C LYS A 177 -4.14 -8.63 15.29
N MET A 178 -3.71 -7.88 14.28
CA MET A 178 -4.53 -6.82 13.68
C MET A 178 -5.62 -7.42 12.82
N ASN A 179 -6.85 -6.93 12.95
CA ASN A 179 -8.00 -7.41 12.18
C ASN A 179 -8.05 -6.73 10.81
N ILE A 180 -7.74 -7.49 9.76
CA ILE A 180 -7.62 -7.00 8.39
C ILE A 180 -8.80 -7.52 7.57
N THR A 181 -9.54 -6.61 6.94
CA THR A 181 -10.58 -6.92 5.96
C THR A 181 -10.18 -6.36 4.62
N VAL A 182 -10.05 -7.22 3.62
CA VAL A 182 -9.79 -6.80 2.24
C VAL A 182 -11.09 -6.91 1.44
N ILE A 183 -11.44 -5.88 0.68
CA ILE A 183 -12.56 -5.88 -0.25
C ILE A 183 -12.00 -5.97 -1.67
N GLU A 184 -12.32 -7.05 -2.38
CA GLU A 184 -11.90 -7.27 -3.76
C GLU A 184 -13.13 -7.38 -4.66
N ILE A 185 -13.13 -6.67 -5.79
CA ILE A 185 -14.26 -6.66 -6.71
C ILE A 185 -14.26 -7.89 -7.62
N ASP A 186 -13.08 -8.38 -7.99
CA ASP A 186 -12.92 -9.46 -8.96
C ASP A 186 -12.56 -10.80 -8.30
N THR A 187 -13.50 -11.74 -8.35
CA THR A 187 -13.28 -13.12 -7.89
C THR A 187 -12.05 -13.79 -8.50
N LEU A 188 -11.68 -13.45 -9.74
CA LEU A 188 -10.50 -14.01 -10.39
C LEU A 188 -9.21 -13.50 -9.76
N VAL A 189 -9.14 -12.21 -9.42
CA VAL A 189 -7.97 -11.64 -8.73
C VAL A 189 -7.79 -12.32 -7.39
N ASN A 190 -8.87 -12.49 -6.62
CA ASN A 190 -8.84 -13.25 -5.37
C ASN A 190 -8.30 -14.68 -5.55
N ASN A 191 -8.76 -15.39 -6.58
CA ASN A 191 -8.30 -16.76 -6.87
C ASN A 191 -6.82 -16.81 -7.25
N LEU A 192 -6.35 -15.86 -8.07
CA LEU A 192 -4.93 -15.75 -8.44
C LEU A 192 -4.06 -15.42 -7.23
N ALA A 193 -4.52 -14.51 -6.37
CA ALA A 193 -3.83 -14.12 -5.15
C ALA A 193 -3.63 -15.32 -4.22
N HIS A 194 -4.68 -16.09 -3.93
CA HIS A 194 -4.56 -17.32 -3.13
C HIS A 194 -3.66 -18.37 -3.77
N ARG A 195 -3.73 -18.54 -5.10
CA ARG A 195 -2.97 -19.57 -5.79
C ARG A 195 -1.47 -19.25 -5.87
N TRP A 196 -1.14 -17.99 -6.14
CA TRP A 196 0.21 -17.61 -6.56
C TRP A 196 0.92 -16.62 -5.65
N PHE A 197 0.19 -15.90 -4.81
CA PHE A 197 0.73 -14.85 -3.95
C PHE A 197 0.69 -15.21 -2.46
N GLY A 198 0.34 -16.45 -2.12
CA GLY A 198 0.41 -16.93 -0.74
C GLY A 198 -0.51 -16.15 0.21
N ILE A 199 -1.71 -15.79 -0.26
CA ILE A 199 -2.72 -15.19 0.59
C ILE A 199 -3.27 -16.23 1.57
N GLU A 200 -3.21 -15.90 2.84
CA GLU A 200 -3.66 -16.73 3.95
C GLU A 200 -4.91 -16.11 4.59
N GLU A 201 -6.02 -16.85 4.63
CA GLU A 201 -7.17 -16.45 5.45
C GLU A 201 -7.06 -17.05 6.86
N ASN A 202 -7.39 -16.25 7.87
CA ASN A 202 -7.47 -16.70 9.26
C ASN A 202 -8.40 -15.80 10.07
N GLU A 203 -8.40 -15.96 11.40
CA GLU A 203 -9.24 -15.19 12.31
C GLU A 203 -9.02 -13.67 12.20
N HIS A 204 -7.79 -13.25 11.90
CA HIS A 204 -7.37 -11.84 11.89
C HIS A 204 -7.23 -11.26 10.47
N ARG A 205 -7.37 -12.05 9.40
CA ARG A 205 -7.31 -11.56 8.01
C ARG A 205 -8.30 -12.30 7.12
N ARG A 206 -9.13 -11.54 6.41
CA ARG A 206 -10.16 -12.06 5.49
C ARG A 206 -10.30 -11.22 4.21
N THR A 207 -10.57 -11.87 3.09
CA THR A 207 -11.06 -11.20 1.86
C THR A 207 -12.58 -11.31 1.73
N ILE A 208 -13.25 -10.24 1.32
CA ILE A 208 -14.67 -10.20 0.97
C ILE A 208 -14.78 -9.79 -0.50
N ILE A 209 -15.50 -10.60 -1.29
CA ILE A 209 -15.81 -10.25 -2.67
C ILE A 209 -16.98 -9.28 -2.72
N ALA A 210 -16.71 -8.02 -3.03
CA ALA A 210 -17.72 -6.96 -3.15
C ALA A 210 -17.17 -5.73 -3.90
N ASP A 211 -18.07 -4.87 -4.38
CA ASP A 211 -17.70 -3.52 -4.79
C ASP A 211 -17.32 -2.68 -3.56
N GLY A 212 -16.12 -2.12 -3.55
CA GLY A 212 -15.60 -1.32 -2.42
C GLY A 212 -16.38 -0.03 -2.18
N VAL A 213 -16.87 0.63 -3.23
CA VAL A 213 -17.68 1.85 -3.14
C VAL A 213 -19.04 1.52 -2.53
N GLU A 214 -19.69 0.46 -3.02
CA GLU A 214 -20.96 0.00 -2.47
C GLU A 214 -20.82 -0.46 -1.01
N PHE A 215 -19.73 -1.18 -0.69
CA PHE A 215 -19.43 -1.63 0.67
C PHE A 215 -19.31 -0.45 1.64
N MET A 216 -18.54 0.59 1.26
CA MET A 216 -18.40 1.80 2.07
C MET A 216 -19.71 2.57 2.21
N TYR A 217 -20.48 2.68 1.12
CA TYR A 217 -21.77 3.36 1.16
C TYR A 217 -22.72 2.68 2.15
N LYS A 218 -22.85 1.34 2.07
CA LYS A 218 -23.66 0.55 3.01
C LYS A 218 -23.16 0.68 4.45
N ALA A 219 -21.85 0.63 4.68
CA ALA A 219 -21.28 0.80 6.01
C ALA A 219 -21.56 2.20 6.59
N SER A 220 -21.65 3.23 5.75
CA SER A 220 -21.93 4.60 6.18
C SER A 220 -23.40 4.81 6.62
N ILE A 221 -24.35 4.19 5.92
CA ILE A 221 -25.79 4.33 6.20
C ILE A 221 -26.25 3.47 7.38
N GLU A 222 -25.62 2.31 7.62
CA GLU A 222 -26.04 1.37 8.67
C GLU A 222 -25.64 1.83 10.08
N GLY A 223 -24.98 2.99 10.23
CA GLY A 223 -24.50 3.51 11.53
C GLY A 223 -23.54 2.55 12.24
N ASN A 224 -23.01 1.56 11.51
CA ASN A 224 -22.26 0.46 12.07
C ASN A 224 -20.78 0.85 12.12
N SER A 225 -20.47 1.87 12.91
CA SER A 225 -19.11 2.38 13.12
C SER A 225 -18.14 1.31 13.63
N ARG A 226 -18.64 0.18 14.14
CA ARG A 226 -17.85 -0.98 14.55
C ARG A 226 -17.34 -1.85 13.39
N ARG A 227 -17.97 -1.74 12.21
CA ARG A 227 -17.52 -2.39 10.95
C ARG A 227 -16.56 -1.51 10.15
N LEU A 228 -16.56 -0.20 10.41
CA LEU A 228 -15.66 0.73 9.76
C LEU A 228 -14.28 0.60 10.40
N SER A 229 -13.29 0.33 9.57
CA SER A 229 -11.92 0.19 10.04
C SER A 229 -11.37 1.53 10.51
N LYS A 230 -10.43 1.47 11.45
CA LYS A 230 -9.77 2.67 11.98
C LYS A 230 -8.89 3.34 10.91
N VAL A 231 -8.50 2.56 9.90
CA VAL A 231 -7.73 2.97 8.72
C VAL A 231 -8.32 2.31 7.48
N GLY A 232 -8.52 3.10 6.43
CA GLY A 232 -8.89 2.63 5.09
C GLY A 232 -7.77 2.90 4.09
N CYS A 233 -7.31 1.88 3.38
CA CYS A 233 -6.34 1.99 2.29
C CYS A 233 -6.99 1.58 0.96
N PHE A 234 -6.82 2.38 -0.08
CA PHE A 234 -7.29 2.07 -1.43
C PHE A 234 -6.10 1.64 -2.28
N ASP A 235 -6.03 0.35 -2.61
CA ASP A 235 -4.98 -0.25 -3.42
C ASP A 235 -5.49 -0.58 -4.84
N THR A 236 -6.23 0.36 -5.44
CA THR A 236 -6.68 0.23 -6.84
C THR A 236 -6.07 1.34 -7.68
N PRO A 237 -5.31 1.04 -8.76
CA PRO A 237 -4.91 2.06 -9.70
C PRO A 237 -6.16 2.71 -10.33
N PRO A 238 -6.13 4.01 -10.65
CA PRO A 238 -7.27 4.68 -11.25
C PRO A 238 -7.58 4.07 -12.62
N ARG A 239 -8.67 3.30 -12.72
CA ARG A 239 -9.27 2.98 -14.01
C ARG A 239 -10.00 4.21 -14.52
N ASN A 240 -9.97 4.48 -15.82
CA ASN A 240 -10.60 5.63 -16.48
C ASN A 240 -12.15 5.65 -16.40
N ASP A 241 -12.74 4.79 -15.58
CA ASP A 241 -14.16 4.76 -15.33
C ASP A 241 -14.52 5.95 -14.44
N LYS A 242 -15.43 6.79 -14.90
CA LYS A 242 -15.93 7.93 -14.14
C LYS A 242 -16.64 7.40 -12.89
N ILE A 243 -15.98 7.45 -11.74
CA ILE A 243 -16.59 7.17 -10.45
C ILE A 243 -17.53 8.33 -10.12
N GLU A 244 -18.82 8.18 -10.41
CA GLU A 244 -19.85 9.11 -9.94
C GLU A 244 -20.14 8.81 -8.46
N ILE A 245 -19.48 9.56 -7.58
CA ILE A 245 -19.80 9.56 -6.15
C ILE A 245 -21.14 10.31 -5.98
N PRO A 246 -22.18 9.68 -5.40
CA PRO A 246 -23.46 10.35 -5.17
C PRO A 246 -23.26 11.58 -4.28
N ARG A 247 -23.64 12.76 -4.79
CA ARG A 247 -23.55 14.01 -4.00
C ARG A 247 -24.61 14.00 -2.91
N GLY A 248 -24.17 14.06 -1.66
CA GLY A 248 -25.02 14.17 -0.49
C GLY A 248 -24.24 14.01 0.81
N ASN A 249 -23.71 15.11 1.34
CA ASN A 249 -23.33 15.35 2.74
C ASN A 249 -22.47 14.27 3.43
N ILE A 250 -21.20 14.23 3.02
CA ILE A 250 -19.99 14.19 3.89
C ILE A 250 -18.73 14.57 3.07
N PHE A 251 -18.86 14.50 1.74
CA PHE A 251 -17.79 14.72 0.76
C PHE A 251 -17.68 16.16 0.20
N ASP A 252 -18.54 17.11 0.60
CA ASP A 252 -18.55 18.46 0.00
C ASP A 252 -17.35 19.34 0.39
N HIS A 253 -16.51 18.93 1.34
CA HIS A 253 -15.24 19.59 1.64
C HIS A 253 -14.02 19.05 0.86
N LEU A 254 -14.23 18.11 -0.09
CA LEU A 254 -13.18 17.40 -0.82
C LEU A 254 -12.98 17.85 -2.28
N SER A 255 -13.17 19.12 -2.60
CA SER A 255 -12.82 19.65 -3.93
C SER A 255 -11.67 20.65 -3.88
N LEU A 256 -10.80 20.53 -4.89
CA LEU A 256 -9.65 21.35 -5.27
C LEU A 256 -8.30 20.91 -4.68
N MET A 257 -7.58 20.07 -5.43
CA MET A 257 -6.36 20.48 -6.15
C MET A 257 -5.94 19.37 -7.14
N HIS A 258 -5.27 19.81 -8.19
CA HIS A 258 -5.00 19.14 -9.46
C HIS A 258 -4.35 17.75 -9.36
N GLY A 259 -4.58 16.95 -10.42
CA GLY A 259 -4.28 15.53 -10.50
C GLY A 259 -2.88 15.11 -10.05
N TYR A 260 -2.82 13.84 -9.66
CA TYR A 260 -1.80 13.15 -8.87
C TYR A 260 -2.07 13.19 -7.35
N PHE A 261 -2.30 11.98 -6.81
CA PHE A 261 -2.38 11.63 -5.38
C PHE A 261 -3.50 12.28 -4.56
N ARG A 262 -4.63 11.58 -4.37
CA ARG A 262 -5.45 11.74 -3.16
C ARG A 262 -6.38 10.56 -2.86
N PHE A 263 -5.87 9.53 -2.20
CA PHE A 263 -6.67 8.63 -1.34
C PHE A 263 -5.89 8.35 -0.06
N SER A 264 -5.59 9.43 0.68
CA SER A 264 -5.09 9.41 2.06
C SER A 264 -6.22 9.02 3.02
N LEU A 265 -5.85 8.33 4.11
CA LEU A 265 -6.70 7.84 5.20
C LEU A 265 -8.04 8.59 5.36
N GLN A 266 -9.17 7.87 5.31
CA GLN A 266 -10.37 8.32 6.00
C GLN A 266 -10.25 7.96 7.48
N TYR A 267 -9.96 8.96 8.30
CA TYR A 267 -10.25 8.89 9.74
C TYR A 267 -11.76 9.02 9.89
N ILE A 268 -12.43 7.90 10.13
CA ILE A 268 -13.87 7.89 10.39
C ILE A 268 -14.03 8.17 11.88
N ASP A 269 -14.41 9.40 12.22
CA ASP A 269 -14.62 9.77 13.62
C ASP A 269 -15.68 8.86 14.27
N PRO A 270 -15.48 8.42 15.53
CA PRO A 270 -16.57 7.86 16.30
C PRO A 270 -17.63 8.95 16.50
N PHE A 271 -18.83 8.73 15.96
CA PHE A 271 -19.96 9.64 16.18
C PHE A 271 -20.21 9.81 17.69
N PRO A 272 -20.55 11.03 18.17
CA PRO A 272 -20.85 11.25 19.56
C PRO A 272 -22.05 10.39 19.97
N GLU A 273 -21.91 9.65 21.07
CA GLU A 273 -23.02 8.93 21.69
C GLU A 273 -24.19 9.90 21.85
N SER A 274 -25.35 9.52 21.30
CA SER A 274 -26.57 10.30 21.47
C SER A 274 -26.83 10.47 22.95
N GLY A 275 -26.72 11.73 23.40
CA GLY A 275 -27.03 12.13 24.76
C GLY A 275 -28.42 11.61 25.14
N SER A 276 -28.48 10.89 26.24
CA SER A 276 -29.72 10.55 26.91
C SER A 276 -30.47 11.85 27.22
N GLY A 277 -31.50 12.15 26.43
CA GLY A 277 -32.47 13.19 26.75
C GLY A 277 -33.13 12.84 28.08
N LYS A 278 -32.80 13.62 29.12
CA LYS A 278 -33.63 13.76 30.31
C LYS A 278 -34.29 15.14 30.25
N HIS A 279 -35.60 15.09 30.49
CA HIS A 279 -36.60 16.16 30.62
C HIS A 279 -37.30 16.60 29.34
#